data_AF-A0A3C0SPX1-F1
#
_entry.id   AF-A0A3C0SPX1-F1
#
_cell.length_a   1.000
_cell.length_b   1.000
_cell.length_c   1.000
_cell.angle_alpha   90.00
_cell.angle_beta   90.00
_cell.angle_gamma   90.00
#
_symmetry.space_group_name_H-M   'P 1'
#
loop_
_entity.id
_entity.type
_entity.pdbx_description
1 polymer ?
#
loop_
_entity_poly.entity_id
_entity_poly.type
_entity_poly.pdbx_seq_one_letter_code
_entity_poly.pdbx_strand_id
1 'polypeptide(L)'
;MKRVLTLREKAAFSNGFLGIIWIIMGIVGIMDIFKRNTILNLVVAIFLVVASILVFVPHFIKTEPEDEMSEYNNNKAKSRIYELLSLGILICTLISILKGIWVIDLKIILPFVLGGVNLLEFILFVVYEKVGV
;
A
#
# COMPACT_ATOMS: atom_id res chain seq x y z
N MET A 1 31.07 4.23 -4.32
CA MET A 1 29.91 5.14 -4.19
C MET A 1 29.03 4.63 -3.07
N LYS A 2 28.88 5.36 -1.96
CA LYS A 2 27.84 5.04 -0.97
C LYS A 2 26.50 5.40 -1.64
N ARG A 3 25.75 4.39 -2.11
CA ARG A 3 24.38 4.63 -2.61
C ARG A 3 23.54 4.99 -1.39
N VAL A 4 23.25 6.27 -1.26
CA VAL A 4 22.27 6.77 -0.30
C VAL A 4 20.94 6.78 -1.04
N LEU A 5 19.91 6.16 -0.47
CA LEU A 5 18.55 6.20 -1.00
C LEU A 5 17.93 7.57 -0.74
N THR A 6 17.25 8.11 -1.72
CA THR A 6 16.42 9.31 -1.53
C THR A 6 15.19 8.99 -0.69
N LEU A 7 14.61 9.99 -0.04
CA LEU A 7 13.37 9.82 0.75
C LEU A 7 12.21 9.30 -0.11
N ARG A 8 12.13 9.73 -1.37
CA ARG A 8 11.13 9.25 -2.34
C ARG A 8 11.34 7.80 -2.74
N GLU A 9 12.59 7.37 -2.92
CA GLU A 9 12.90 5.97 -3.19
C GLU A 9 12.55 5.09 -1.98
N LYS A 10 12.90 5.51 -0.77
CA LYS A 10 12.50 4.82 0.47
C LYS A 10 10.98 4.68 0.54
N ALA A 11 10.23 5.75 0.29
CA ALA A 11 8.77 5.73 0.29
C ALA A 11 8.18 4.85 -0.83
N ALA A 12 8.84 4.78 -1.99
CA ALA A 12 8.43 3.88 -3.07
C ALA A 12 8.58 2.41 -2.65
N PHE A 13 9.69 2.04 -2.02
CA PHE A 13 9.90 0.68 -1.49
C PHE A 13 8.99 0.34 -0.31
N SER A 14 8.76 1.28 0.61
CA SER A 14 7.93 1.01 1.79
C SER A 14 6.45 0.94 1.45
N ASN A 15 5.92 1.91 0.69
CA ASN A 15 4.48 2.08 0.52
C ASN A 15 4.04 1.86 -0.94
N GLY A 16 4.79 2.39 -1.92
CA GLY A 16 4.43 2.25 -3.34
C GLY A 16 4.38 0.79 -3.82
N PHE A 17 5.49 0.08 -3.69
CA PHE A 17 5.60 -1.33 -4.11
C PHE A 17 4.68 -2.24 -3.29
N LEU A 18 4.60 -2.04 -1.97
CA LEU A 18 3.62 -2.78 -1.14
C LEU A 18 2.20 -2.57 -1.63
N GLY A 19 1.82 -1.33 -1.96
CA GLY A 19 0.49 -1.02 -2.49
C GLY A 19 0.17 -1.81 -3.75
N ILE A 20 1.11 -1.83 -4.70
CA ILE A 20 0.97 -2.59 -5.96
C ILE A 20 0.85 -4.10 -5.69
N ILE A 21 1.69 -4.66 -4.82
CA ILE A 21 1.68 -6.08 -4.47
C ILE A 21 0.31 -6.47 -3.90
N TRP A 22 -0.24 -5.68 -2.99
CA TRP A 22 -1.55 -5.93 -2.39
C TRP A 22 -2.69 -5.89 -3.42
N ILE A 23 -2.66 -4.94 -4.36
CA ILE A 23 -3.65 -4.87 -5.44
C ILE A 23 -3.56 -6.09 -6.35
N ILE A 24 -2.35 -6.48 -6.75
CA ILE A 24 -2.13 -7.69 -7.56
C ILE A 24 -2.67 -8.92 -6.82
N MET A 25 -2.42 -9.05 -5.52
CA MET A 25 -2.97 -10.13 -4.70
C MET A 25 -4.50 -10.16 -4.70
N GLY A 26 -5.14 -9.00 -4.60
CA GLY A 26 -6.59 -8.86 -4.72
C GLY A 26 -7.11 -9.36 -6.08
N ILE A 27 -6.49 -8.92 -7.17
CA ILE A 27 -6.87 -9.31 -8.54
C ILE A 27 -6.71 -10.82 -8.74
N VAL A 28 -5.55 -11.37 -8.36
CA VAL A 28 -5.26 -12.81 -8.48
C VAL A 28 -6.24 -13.65 -7.64
N GLY A 29 -6.60 -13.15 -6.46
CA GLY A 29 -7.61 -13.75 -5.58
C GLY A 29 -9.01 -13.77 -6.17
N ILE A 30 -9.47 -12.66 -6.77
CA ILE A 30 -10.79 -12.58 -7.43
C ILE A 30 -10.85 -13.50 -8.65
N MET A 31 -9.78 -13.53 -9.44
CA MET A 31 -9.74 -14.32 -10.68
C MET A 31 -9.57 -15.83 -10.43
N ASP A 32 -9.52 -16.27 -9.17
CA ASP A 32 -9.31 -17.66 -8.76
C ASP A 32 -8.11 -18.31 -9.49
N ILE A 33 -7.11 -17.49 -9.85
CA ILE A 33 -5.94 -17.92 -10.63
C ILE A 33 -5.22 -19.05 -9.88
N PHE A 34 -5.21 -18.95 -8.55
CA PHE A 34 -4.68 -19.96 -7.63
C PHE A 34 -5.35 -21.34 -7.71
N LYS A 35 -6.52 -21.47 -8.35
CA LYS A 35 -7.19 -22.77 -8.54
C LYS A 35 -7.01 -23.33 -9.95
N ARG A 36 -6.50 -22.52 -10.89
CA ARG A 36 -6.51 -22.85 -12.32
C ARG A 36 -5.25 -23.57 -12.79
N ASN A 37 -4.08 -23.24 -12.25
CA ASN A 37 -2.81 -23.84 -12.68
C ASN A 37 -1.73 -23.79 -11.58
N THR A 38 -1.34 -24.95 -11.06
CA THR A 38 -0.33 -25.10 -9.99
C THR A 38 1.01 -24.47 -10.34
N ILE A 39 1.45 -24.53 -11.60
CA ILE A 39 2.73 -23.94 -12.02
C ILE A 39 2.65 -22.42 -11.95
N LEU A 40 1.55 -21.85 -12.42
CA LEU A 40 1.34 -20.40 -12.43
C LEU A 40 1.23 -19.86 -10.99
N ASN A 41 0.63 -20.63 -10.09
CA ASN A 41 0.59 -20.31 -8.66
C ASN A 41 1.98 -20.22 -8.05
N LEU A 42 2.83 -21.19 -8.40
CA LEU A 42 4.18 -21.28 -7.87
C LEU A 42 5.04 -20.10 -8.36
N VAL A 43 4.88 -19.72 -9.64
CA VAL A 43 5.52 -18.52 -10.21
C VAL A 43 5.04 -17.25 -9.51
N VAL A 44 3.73 -17.08 -9.32
CA VAL A 44 3.15 -15.92 -8.63
C VAL A 44 3.62 -15.87 -7.18
N ALA A 45 3.63 -17.00 -6.47
CA ALA A 45 4.11 -17.10 -5.10
C ALA A 45 5.59 -16.70 -4.97
N ILE A 46 6.47 -17.18 -5.85
CA ILE A 46 7.89 -16.80 -5.87
C ILE A 46 8.03 -15.29 -6.11
N PHE A 47 7.29 -14.74 -7.07
CA PHE A 47 7.33 -13.32 -7.37
C PHE A 47 6.93 -12.47 -6.15
N LEU A 48 5.88 -12.87 -5.44
CA LEU A 48 5.42 -12.18 -4.23
C LEU A 48 6.43 -12.27 -3.09
N VAL A 49 7.10 -13.40 -2.91
CA VAL A 49 8.16 -13.56 -1.90
C VAL A 49 9.32 -12.62 -2.22
N VAL A 50 9.79 -12.60 -3.47
CA VAL A 50 10.85 -11.67 -3.92
C VAL A 50 10.41 -10.22 -3.72
N ALA A 51 9.18 -9.88 -4.11
CA ALA A 51 8.65 -8.53 -3.95
C ALA A 51 8.54 -8.12 -2.47
N SER A 52 8.18 -9.05 -1.59
CA SER A 52 8.15 -8.82 -0.14
C SER A 52 9.54 -8.60 0.45
N ILE A 53 10.56 -9.31 -0.06
CA ILE A 53 11.96 -9.10 0.34
C ILE A 53 12.45 -7.70 -0.06
N LEU A 54 12.05 -7.21 -1.24
CA LEU A 54 12.43 -5.87 -1.73
C LEU A 54 11.95 -4.73 -0.82
N VAL A 55 10.86 -4.93 -0.06
CA VAL A 55 10.33 -3.96 0.91
C VAL A 55 11.29 -3.74 2.08
N PHE A 56 12.11 -4.73 2.42
CA PHE A 56 13.09 -4.62 3.50
C PHE A 56 14.41 -3.97 3.05
N VAL A 57 14.65 -3.83 1.75
CA VAL A 57 15.89 -3.23 1.21
C VAL A 57 16.19 -1.84 1.80
N PRO A 58 15.21 -0.91 1.94
CA PRO A 58 15.46 0.40 2.53
C PRO A 58 15.86 0.38 4.00
N HIS A 59 15.58 -0.71 4.75
CA HIS A 59 16.02 -0.84 6.14
C HIS A 59 17.52 -1.13 6.24
N PHE A 60 18.11 -1.75 5.22
CA PHE A 60 19.52 -2.14 5.22
C PHE A 60 20.43 -1.14 4.48
N ILE A 61 19.85 -0.21 3.70
CA ILE A 61 20.57 0.79 2.94
C ILE A 61 20.45 2.16 3.62
N LYS A 62 21.55 2.91 3.64
CA LYS A 62 21.54 4.29 4.17
C LYS A 62 20.56 5.13 3.35
N THR A 63 19.63 5.79 4.04
CA THR A 63 18.73 6.76 3.45
C THR A 63 19.24 8.17 3.73
N GLU A 64 18.90 9.12 2.87
CA GLU A 64 19.01 10.55 3.16
C GLU A 64 18.41 10.87 4.53
N PRO A 65 19.01 11.81 5.29
CA PRO A 65 18.44 12.25 6.54
C PRO A 65 17.06 12.86 6.29
N GLU A 66 16.07 12.46 7.08
CA GLU A 66 14.75 13.08 7.08
C GLU A 66 14.86 14.49 7.66
N ASP A 67 14.42 15.50 6.92
CA ASP A 67 14.24 16.85 7.45
C ASP A 67 12.86 17.00 8.11
N GLU A 68 12.71 18.03 8.94
CA GLU A 68 11.45 18.28 9.68
C GLU A 68 10.24 18.42 8.74
N MET A 69 10.46 18.95 7.53
CA MET A 69 9.40 19.15 6.56
C MET A 69 8.95 17.85 5.90
N SER A 70 9.89 16.94 5.62
CA SER A 70 9.65 15.60 5.10
C SER A 70 8.89 14.76 6.12
N GLU A 71 9.26 14.84 7.39
CA GLU A 71 8.54 14.17 8.48
C GLU A 71 7.10 14.70 8.58
N TYR A 72 6.93 16.02 8.55
CA TYR A 72 5.61 16.66 8.54
C TYR A 72 4.77 16.23 7.32
N ASN A 73 5.36 16.22 6.12
CA ASN A 73 4.69 15.80 4.89
C ASN A 73 4.25 14.33 4.95
N ASN A 74 5.09 13.46 5.51
CA ASN A 74 4.78 12.04 5.71
C ASN A 74 3.62 11.85 6.70
N ASN A 75 3.67 12.52 7.85
CA ASN A 75 2.60 12.47 8.86
C ASN A 75 1.29 13.04 8.30
N LYS A 76 1.36 14.13 7.53
CA LYS A 76 0.21 14.71 6.82
C LYS A 76 -0.41 13.72 5.83
N ALA A 77 0.42 13.01 5.04
CA ALA A 77 -0.07 11.98 4.13
C ALA A 77 -0.80 10.86 4.88
N LYS A 78 -0.18 10.30 5.93
CA LYS A 78 -0.78 9.27 6.79
C LYS A 78 -2.11 9.71 7.40
N SER A 79 -2.16 10.90 7.98
CA SER A 79 -3.37 11.45 8.58
C SER A 79 -4.51 11.55 7.57
N ARG A 80 -4.23 12.05 6.35
CA ARG A 80 -5.24 12.17 5.30
C ARG A 80 -5.77 10.81 4.83
N ILE A 81 -4.89 9.82 4.69
CA ILE A 81 -5.32 8.47 4.32
C ILE A 81 -6.16 7.83 5.43
N TYR A 82 -5.78 8.03 6.69
CA TYR A 82 -6.57 7.54 7.83
C TYR A 82 -7.97 8.19 7.89
N GLU A 83 -8.07 9.50 7.70
CA GLU A 83 -9.35 10.21 7.60
C GLU A 83 -10.24 9.62 6.48
N LEU A 84 -9.68 9.41 5.29
CA LEU A 84 -10.39 8.81 4.16
C LEU A 84 -10.83 7.38 4.43
N LEU A 85 -9.96 6.55 5.03
CA LEU A 85 -10.27 5.18 5.41
C LEU A 85 -11.41 5.15 6.42
N SER A 86 -11.32 5.97 7.47
CA SER A 86 -12.34 6.06 8.52
C SER A 86 -13.69 6.49 7.95
N LEU A 87 -13.69 7.48 7.04
CA LEU A 87 -14.90 7.92 6.35
C LEU A 87 -15.50 6.80 5.48
N GLY A 88 -14.66 6.07 4.73
CA GLY A 88 -15.08 4.92 3.93
C GLY A 88 -15.75 3.83 4.78
N ILE A 89 -15.12 3.44 5.90
CA ILE A 89 -15.66 2.45 6.84
C ILE A 89 -16.99 2.94 7.44
N LEU A 90 -17.10 4.22 7.78
CA LEU A 90 -18.34 4.80 8.31
C LEU A 90 -19.48 4.70 7.29
N ILE A 91 -19.24 5.06 6.03
CA ILE A 91 -20.22 4.96 4.93
C ILE A 91 -20.65 3.50 4.72
N CYS A 92 -19.68 2.59 4.67
CA CYS A 92 -19.91 1.15 4.57
C CYS A 92 -20.77 0.60 5.72
N THR A 93 -20.53 1.07 6.93
CA THR A 93 -21.28 0.68 8.13
C THR A 93 -22.71 1.23 8.08
N LEU A 94 -22.88 2.49 7.68
CA LEU A 94 -24.20 3.09 7.50
C LEU A 94 -25.05 2.32 6.48
N ILE A 95 -24.47 1.96 5.32
CA ILE A 95 -25.15 1.15 4.31
C ILE A 95 -25.54 -0.22 4.87
N SER A 96 -24.67 -0.85 5.66
CA SER A 96 -24.93 -2.17 6.26
C SER A 96 -26.07 -2.11 7.28
N ILE A 97 -26.15 -1.05 8.09
CA ILE A 97 -27.26 -0.80 9.03
C ILE A 97 -28.57 -0.65 8.24
N LEU A 98 -28.58 0.18 7.19
CA LEU A 98 -29.78 0.43 6.39
C LEU A 98 -30.30 -0.82 5.68
N LYS A 99 -29.40 -1.72 5.26
CA LYS A 99 -29.78 -2.98 4.61
C LYS A 99 -30.08 -4.12 5.60
N GLY A 100 -29.78 -3.94 6.88
CA GLY A 100 -29.90 -4.99 7.90
C GLY A 100 -28.97 -6.19 7.70
N ILE A 101 -27.99 -6.09 6.78
CA ILE A 101 -27.04 -7.15 6.45
C ILE A 101 -25.66 -6.54 6.18
N TRP A 102 -24.62 -7.28 6.59
CA TRP A 102 -23.24 -6.92 6.24
C TRP A 102 -22.95 -7.36 4.80
N VAL A 103 -22.72 -6.40 3.90
CA VAL A 103 -22.57 -6.65 2.45
C VAL A 103 -21.09 -6.81 2.04
N ILE A 104 -20.16 -6.51 2.93
CA ILE A 104 -18.73 -6.36 2.60
C ILE A 104 -17.98 -7.65 2.90
N ASP A 105 -17.53 -8.34 1.85
CA ASP A 105 -16.60 -9.45 2.00
C ASP A 105 -15.18 -8.91 2.23
N LEU A 106 -14.73 -8.95 3.48
CA LEU A 106 -13.39 -8.52 3.87
C LEU A 106 -12.29 -9.32 3.17
N LYS A 107 -12.52 -10.60 2.83
CA LYS A 107 -11.52 -11.41 2.14
C LYS A 107 -11.22 -10.85 0.75
N ILE A 108 -12.25 -10.35 0.07
CA ILE A 108 -12.12 -9.75 -1.26
C ILE A 108 -11.59 -8.32 -1.14
N ILE A 109 -12.10 -7.53 -0.18
CA ILE A 109 -11.87 -6.08 -0.13
C ILE A 109 -10.53 -5.72 0.53
N LEU A 110 -10.05 -6.50 1.50
CA LEU A 110 -8.86 -6.19 2.29
C LEU A 110 -7.59 -5.94 1.43
N PRO A 111 -7.28 -6.76 0.40
CA PRO A 111 -6.12 -6.50 -0.46
C PRO A 111 -6.22 -5.15 -1.19
N PHE A 112 -7.42 -4.74 -1.62
CA PHE A 112 -7.62 -3.45 -2.28
C PHE A 112 -7.56 -2.28 -1.30
N VAL A 113 -8.06 -2.46 -0.07
CA VAL A 113 -7.98 -1.44 0.97
C VAL A 113 -6.53 -1.20 1.36
N LEU A 114 -5.78 -2.26 1.71
CA LEU A 114 -4.36 -2.14 2.07
C LEU A 114 -3.53 -1.64 0.89
N GLY A 115 -3.82 -2.13 -0.31
CA GLY A 115 -3.16 -1.70 -1.53
C GLY A 115 -3.38 -0.22 -1.84
N GLY A 116 -4.64 0.23 -1.77
CA GLY A 116 -5.03 1.62 -1.96
C GLY A 116 -4.46 2.54 -0.90
N VAL A 117 -4.51 2.17 0.38
CA VAL A 117 -3.92 2.94 1.49
C VAL A 117 -2.44 3.19 1.24
N ASN A 118 -1.66 2.13 0.99
CA ASN A 118 -0.22 2.25 0.81
C ASN A 118 0.13 3.04 -0.45
N LEU A 119 -0.59 2.80 -1.56
CA LEU A 119 -0.33 3.51 -2.81
C LEU A 119 -0.69 5.00 -2.72
N LEU A 120 -1.83 5.33 -2.11
CA LEU A 120 -2.26 6.71 -1.92
C LEU A 120 -1.37 7.44 -0.92
N GLU A 121 -0.92 6.79 0.16
CA GLU A 121 0.05 7.36 1.09
C GLU A 121 1.35 7.74 0.36
N PHE A 122 1.87 6.85 -0.47
CA PHE A 122 3.04 7.13 -1.30
C PHE A 122 2.80 8.31 -2.26
N ILE A 123 1.69 8.30 -2.99
CA ILE A 123 1.36 9.37 -3.96
C ILE A 123 1.26 10.72 -3.24
N LEU A 124 0.53 10.79 -2.11
CA LEU A 124 0.38 12.01 -1.33
C LEU A 124 1.72 12.49 -0.78
N PHE A 125 2.55 11.60 -0.25
CA PHE A 125 3.89 11.95 0.21
C PHE A 125 4.72 12.59 -0.92
N VAL A 126 4.77 11.97 -2.10
CA VAL A 126 5.51 12.51 -3.26
C VAL A 126 4.96 13.86 -3.72
N VAL A 127 3.64 14.07 -3.63
CA VAL A 127 3.01 15.35 -3.96
C VAL A 127 3.39 16.42 -2.94
N TYR A 128 3.31 16.13 -1.64
CA TYR A 128 3.66 17.09 -0.59
C TYR A 128 5.15 17.45 -0.61
N GLU A 129 6.02 16.46 -0.85
CA GLU A 129 7.46 16.64 -1.07
C GLU A 129 7.81 17.49 -2.30
N LYS A 130 6.91 17.63 -3.28
CA LYS A 130 7.13 18.50 -4.45
C LYS A 130 6.71 19.94 -4.20
N VAL A 131 5.77 20.16 -3.28
CA VAL A 131 5.17 21.48 -3.00
C VAL A 131 5.88 22.18 -1.83
N GLY A 132 6.59 21.43 -0.98
CA GLY A 132 7.41 21.96 0.13
C GLY A 132 8.80 22.49 -0.27
N VAL A 133 9.07 22.76 -1.55
CA VAL A 133 10.31 23.40 -2.02
C VAL A 133 10.09 24.90 -2.19
#